data_AF-A0A382YYM1-F1
#
_entry.id   AF-A0A382YYM1-F1
#
_cell.length_a   1.000
_cell.length_b   1.000
_cell.length_c   1.000
_cell.angle_alpha   90.00
_cell.angle_beta   90.00
_cell.angle_gamma   90.00
#
_symmetry.space_group_name_H-M   'P 1'
#
loop_
_entity.id
_entity.type
_entity.pdbx_description
1 polymer ?
#
loop_
_entity_poly.entity_id
_entity_poly.type
_entity_poly.pdbx_seq_one_letter_code
_entity_poly.pdbx_strand_id
1 'polypeptide(L)'
;NHWDIQASLDNLGCLTMWVSMAFHLGTLEAKGEYIVLQHNDTFYHQDCIDEMIEQMEEEELEYISVDNKKIWISTYLLNKKFLDKYDKEHSGQQVTMRPELGGYVKTKKLGFADAYFFLCKRKFFDNYNIDWYYGDTNHGATIYCLYNDLKYLHLGPYYDNPNWKTESPIKEGEEWGRTLHTYFYKDEPFLTHLKGGFSENKMSAKDFEEEFNSYLQELKNAK
;
A
#
# COMPACT_ATOMS: atom_id res chain seq x y z
N ASN A 1 17.40 16.07 -18.95
CA ASN A 1 18.64 15.30 -18.79
C ASN A 1 18.44 14.33 -17.64
N HIS A 2 18.01 13.11 -17.95
CA HIS A 2 17.59 12.10 -16.97
C HIS A 2 18.71 11.10 -16.70
N TRP A 3 19.76 11.53 -16.00
CA TRP A 3 20.85 10.62 -15.59
C TRP A 3 20.36 9.53 -14.62
N ASP A 4 19.33 9.87 -13.86
CA ASP A 4 18.46 9.04 -13.04
C ASP A 4 17.85 7.87 -13.81
N ILE A 5 17.29 8.08 -15.02
CA ILE A 5 16.69 6.98 -15.82
C ILE A 5 17.75 5.98 -16.31
N GLN A 6 18.93 6.44 -16.73
CA GLN A 6 19.99 5.54 -17.21
C GLN A 6 20.57 4.70 -16.06
N ALA A 7 20.78 5.31 -14.88
CA ALA A 7 21.20 4.59 -13.68
C ALA A 7 20.16 3.58 -13.19
N SER A 8 18.86 3.85 -13.41
CA SER A 8 17.77 2.91 -13.15
C SER A 8 17.83 1.72 -14.11
N LEU A 9 17.90 1.94 -15.43
CA LEU A 9 17.92 0.85 -16.41
C LEU A 9 19.05 -0.16 -16.18
N ASP A 10 20.20 0.31 -15.68
CA ASP A 10 21.36 -0.53 -15.39
C ASP A 10 21.27 -1.28 -14.04
N ASN A 11 20.33 -0.91 -13.15
CA ASN A 11 20.22 -1.44 -11.77
C ASN A 11 18.82 -1.97 -11.36
N LEU A 12 17.82 -2.01 -12.26
CA LEU A 12 16.50 -2.55 -11.96
C LEU A 12 16.53 -4.09 -11.82
N GLY A 13 16.81 -4.56 -10.61
CA GLY A 13 16.98 -5.98 -10.31
C GLY A 13 15.69 -6.76 -10.03
N CYS A 14 14.55 -6.09 -9.79
CA CYS A 14 13.29 -6.76 -9.46
C CYS A 14 12.02 -5.99 -9.91
N LEU A 15 10.90 -6.71 -9.95
CA LEU A 15 9.60 -6.21 -10.42
C LEU A 15 9.11 -4.98 -9.65
N THR A 16 9.29 -4.94 -8.33
CA THR A 16 8.81 -3.83 -7.51
C THR A 16 9.51 -2.52 -7.84
N MET A 17 10.79 -2.54 -8.23
CA MET A 17 11.48 -1.33 -8.69
C MET A 17 10.89 -0.83 -10.03
N TRP A 18 10.54 -1.73 -10.95
CA TRP A 18 9.90 -1.36 -12.22
C TRP A 18 8.54 -0.68 -11.99
N VAL A 19 7.71 -1.27 -11.13
CA VAL A 19 6.40 -0.69 -10.76
C VAL A 19 6.57 0.69 -10.12
N SER A 20 7.52 0.82 -9.20
CA SER A 20 7.79 2.08 -8.50
C SER A 20 8.33 3.16 -9.43
N MET A 21 9.15 2.79 -10.42
CA MET A 21 9.61 3.73 -11.46
C MET A 21 8.44 4.20 -12.34
N ALA A 22 7.50 3.31 -12.69
CA ALA A 22 6.31 3.69 -13.43
C ALA A 22 5.46 4.70 -12.63
N PHE A 23 5.27 4.48 -11.33
CA PHE A 23 4.61 5.47 -10.47
C PHE A 23 5.39 6.78 -10.42
N HIS A 24 6.71 6.75 -10.26
CA HIS A 24 7.53 7.96 -10.24
C HIS A 24 7.35 8.80 -11.51
N LEU A 25 7.45 8.18 -12.69
CA LEU A 25 7.21 8.88 -13.96
C LEU A 25 5.76 9.40 -14.05
N GLY A 26 4.78 8.60 -13.64
CA GLY A 26 3.38 9.01 -13.58
C GLY A 26 3.17 10.26 -12.71
N THR A 27 3.80 10.34 -11.54
CA THR A 27 3.69 11.51 -10.65
C THR A 27 4.29 12.79 -11.23
N LEU A 28 5.32 12.67 -12.08
CA LEU A 28 5.95 13.82 -12.73
C LEU A 28 5.07 14.39 -13.85
N GLU A 29 4.33 13.52 -14.55
CA GLU A 29 3.46 13.90 -15.68
C GLU A 29 2.03 14.26 -15.24
N ALA A 30 1.64 13.91 -14.01
CA ALA A 30 0.31 14.17 -13.48
C ALA A 30 0.02 15.67 -13.36
N LYS A 31 -1.16 16.09 -13.86
CA LYS A 31 -1.61 17.48 -13.88
C LYS A 31 -2.78 17.79 -12.92
N GLY A 32 -3.34 16.74 -12.31
CA GLY A 32 -4.41 16.90 -11.32
C GLY A 32 -3.89 17.49 -10.02
N GLU A 33 -4.79 18.10 -9.23
CA GLU A 33 -4.47 18.56 -7.88
C GLU A 33 -4.29 17.41 -6.90
N TYR A 34 -4.91 16.26 -7.21
CA TYR A 34 -4.79 15.00 -6.50
C TYR A 34 -4.31 13.91 -7.46
N ILE A 35 -3.62 12.93 -6.90
CA ILE A 35 -3.07 11.78 -7.62
C ILE A 35 -3.53 10.51 -6.92
N VAL A 36 -4.00 9.54 -7.70
CA VAL A 36 -4.19 8.16 -7.23
C VAL A 36 -3.07 7.32 -7.82
N LEU A 37 -2.23 6.75 -6.95
CA LEU A 37 -1.38 5.62 -7.29
C LEU A 37 -2.13 4.35 -6.93
N GLN A 38 -2.20 3.41 -7.87
CA GLN A 38 -2.90 2.14 -7.64
C GLN A 38 -2.23 1.03 -8.41
N HIS A 39 -2.38 -0.19 -7.90
CA HIS A 39 -2.10 -1.37 -8.70
C HIS A 39 -3.18 -1.58 -9.76
N ASN A 40 -2.81 -2.27 -10.83
CA ASN A 40 -3.71 -2.58 -11.93
C ASN A 40 -4.71 -3.72 -11.60
N ASP A 41 -4.53 -4.41 -10.48
CA ASP A 41 -5.35 -5.50 -9.99
C ASP A 41 -6.27 -5.04 -8.85
N THR A 42 -6.92 -3.90 -9.03
CA THR A 42 -7.91 -3.35 -8.09
C THR A 42 -9.31 -3.31 -8.70
N PHE A 43 -10.32 -3.54 -7.86
CA PHE A 43 -11.73 -3.47 -8.21
C PHE A 43 -12.45 -2.51 -7.26
N TYR A 44 -13.08 -1.47 -7.80
CA TYR A 44 -13.87 -0.51 -7.03
C TYR A 44 -15.31 -1.01 -6.85
N HIS A 45 -15.79 -1.04 -5.61
CA HIS A 45 -17.20 -1.33 -5.28
C HIS A 45 -18.07 -0.08 -5.34
N GLN A 46 -17.47 1.08 -5.08
CA GLN A 46 -18.11 2.40 -5.13
C GLN A 46 -17.09 3.47 -5.53
N ASP A 47 -17.59 4.57 -6.08
CA ASP A 47 -16.80 5.76 -6.34
C ASP A 47 -16.97 6.74 -5.17
N CYS A 48 -15.96 6.82 -4.31
CA CYS A 48 -15.93 7.74 -3.17
C CYS A 48 -14.68 8.62 -3.17
N ILE A 49 -14.04 8.80 -4.33
CA ILE A 49 -12.81 9.61 -4.44
C ILE A 49 -13.06 11.07 -4.05
N ASP A 50 -14.19 11.66 -4.47
CA ASP A 50 -14.56 13.03 -4.11
C ASP A 50 -14.76 13.18 -2.60
N GLU A 51 -15.43 12.22 -1.95
CA GLU A 51 -15.62 12.22 -0.49
C GLU A 51 -14.30 12.07 0.27
N MET A 52 -13.39 11.23 -0.25
CA MET A 52 -12.05 11.07 0.30
C MET A 52 -11.24 12.37 0.16
N ILE A 53 -11.37 13.09 -0.96
CA ILE A 53 -10.74 14.40 -1.16
C ILE A 53 -11.29 15.41 -0.15
N GLU A 54 -12.62 15.46 0.04
CA GLU A 54 -13.24 16.33 1.06
C GLU A 54 -12.68 16.02 2.45
N GLN A 55 -12.59 14.75 2.83
CA GLN A 55 -11.99 14.33 4.10
C GLN A 55 -10.52 14.76 4.21
N MET A 56 -9.73 14.63 3.14
CA MET A 56 -8.33 15.06 3.15
C MET A 56 -8.16 16.56 3.39
N GLU A 57 -9.11 17.38 2.92
CA GLU A 57 -9.10 18.82 3.18
C GLU A 57 -9.60 19.14 4.60
N GLU A 58 -10.68 18.52 5.05
CA GLU A 58 -11.25 18.72 6.38
C GLU A 58 -10.31 18.30 7.51
N GLU A 59 -9.67 17.14 7.37
CA GLU A 59 -8.77 16.57 8.38
C GLU A 59 -7.30 16.99 8.17
N GLU A 60 -7.01 17.73 7.08
CA GLU A 60 -5.66 18.14 6.66
C GLU A 60 -4.72 16.94 6.42
N LEU A 61 -5.23 15.87 5.81
CA LEU A 61 -4.45 14.68 5.47
C LEU A 61 -3.63 14.93 4.20
N GLU A 62 -2.38 14.46 4.17
CA GLU A 62 -1.55 14.48 2.96
C GLU A 62 -1.87 13.33 2.01
N TYR A 63 -2.28 12.18 2.56
CA TYR A 63 -2.71 11.02 1.80
C TYR A 63 -3.73 10.15 2.55
N ILE A 64 -4.49 9.39 1.76
CA ILE A 64 -5.28 8.23 2.18
C ILE A 64 -4.74 7.02 1.41
N SER A 65 -4.34 5.96 2.10
CA SER A 65 -3.94 4.70 1.46
C SER A 65 -4.75 3.54 1.98
N VAL A 66 -4.88 2.47 1.21
CA VAL A 66 -5.35 1.19 1.74
C VAL A 66 -4.17 0.38 2.29
N ASP A 67 -4.49 -0.48 3.26
CA ASP A 67 -3.54 -1.24 4.05
C ASP A 67 -2.62 -0.36 4.91
N ASN A 68 -1.91 -1.01 5.83
CA ASN A 68 -0.95 -0.41 6.73
C ASN A 68 0.19 -1.41 6.84
N LYS A 69 1.16 -1.41 5.93
CA LYS A 69 2.18 -2.46 5.84
C LYS A 69 3.03 -2.57 7.10
N LYS A 70 3.42 -3.80 7.41
CA LYS A 70 4.37 -4.09 8.49
C LYS A 70 5.71 -3.39 8.29
N ILE A 71 6.32 -2.97 9.38
CA ILE A 71 7.68 -2.43 9.38
C ILE A 71 8.66 -3.61 9.39
N TRP A 72 9.46 -3.72 8.33
CA TRP A 72 10.56 -4.68 8.25
C TRP A 72 11.61 -4.41 9.33
N ILE A 73 12.22 -5.47 9.86
CA ILE A 73 13.30 -5.34 10.87
C ILE A 73 14.44 -4.47 10.34
N SER A 74 14.81 -4.62 9.06
CA SER A 74 15.86 -3.80 8.42
C SER A 74 15.51 -2.31 8.46
N THR A 75 14.31 -1.94 8.01
CA THR A 75 13.84 -0.55 8.01
C THR A 75 13.80 0.02 9.43
N TYR A 76 13.33 -0.77 10.39
CA TYR A 76 13.33 -0.36 11.78
C TYR A 76 14.74 -0.16 12.36
N LEU A 77 15.68 -1.07 12.08
CA LEU A 77 17.04 -0.95 12.60
C LEU A 77 17.75 0.30 12.05
N LEU A 78 17.57 0.61 10.76
CA LEU A 78 18.13 1.80 10.13
C LEU A 78 17.54 3.10 10.70
N ASN A 79 16.27 3.08 11.10
CA ASN A 79 15.53 4.25 11.58
C ASN A 79 15.16 4.19 13.07
N LYS A 80 15.86 3.35 13.85
CA LYS A 80 15.43 2.94 15.20
C LYS A 80 15.13 4.12 16.12
N LYS A 81 16.05 5.08 16.21
CA LYS A 81 15.91 6.25 17.09
C LYS A 81 14.69 7.10 16.75
N PHE A 82 14.33 7.16 15.47
CA PHE A 82 13.19 7.91 14.98
C PHE A 82 11.90 7.14 15.23
N LEU A 83 11.81 5.89 14.79
CA LEU A 83 10.60 5.07 14.91
C LEU A 83 10.27 4.71 16.36
N ASP A 84 11.28 4.63 17.25
CA ASP A 84 11.07 4.45 18.69
C ASP A 84 10.20 5.55 19.32
N LYS A 85 10.11 6.74 18.71
CA LYS A 85 9.24 7.83 19.18
C LYS A 85 7.76 7.55 18.96
N TYR A 86 7.42 6.74 17.95
CA TYR A 86 6.06 6.45 17.54
C TYR A 86 5.61 5.05 17.96
N ASP A 87 6.55 4.11 18.08
CA ASP A 87 6.24 2.71 18.40
C ASP A 87 6.25 2.40 19.92
N LYS A 88 6.86 3.28 20.73
CA LYS A 88 6.88 3.15 22.19
C LYS A 88 5.85 4.08 22.82
N GLU A 89 5.06 3.53 23.74
CA GLU A 89 4.14 4.32 24.57
C GLU A 89 4.91 5.09 25.65
N HIS A 90 6.06 4.59 26.12
CA HIS A 90 6.92 5.28 27.08
C HIS A 90 8.40 4.91 26.93
N SER A 91 9.27 5.78 27.44
CA SER A 91 10.72 5.57 27.48
C SER A 91 11.05 4.34 28.34
N GLY A 92 11.46 3.25 27.70
CA GLY A 92 11.80 1.98 28.37
C GLY A 92 11.05 0.77 27.85
N GLN A 93 9.96 0.96 27.09
CA GLN A 93 9.29 -0.15 26.41
C GLN A 93 10.25 -0.84 25.43
N GLN A 94 10.35 -2.17 25.53
CA GLN A 94 11.10 -2.97 24.58
C GLN A 94 10.27 -3.22 23.32
N VAL A 95 10.85 -2.90 22.16
CA VAL A 95 10.26 -3.23 20.87
C VAL A 95 10.41 -4.72 20.62
N THR A 96 9.33 -5.38 20.21
CA THR A 96 9.30 -6.81 19.95
C THR A 96 9.46 -7.06 18.45
N MET A 97 10.34 -7.99 18.08
CA MET A 97 10.55 -8.40 16.69
C MET A 97 10.06 -9.84 16.48
N ARG A 98 9.69 -10.16 15.25
CA ARG A 98 9.13 -11.45 14.85
C ARG A 98 9.87 -11.95 13.62
N PRO A 99 10.45 -13.16 13.63
CA PRO A 99 11.24 -13.68 12.50
C PRO A 99 10.38 -14.17 11.33
N GLU A 100 9.08 -14.36 11.54
CA GLU A 100 8.16 -14.84 10.52
C GLU A 100 7.98 -13.81 9.38
N LEU A 101 7.55 -14.27 8.20
CA LEU A 101 7.25 -13.42 7.04
C LEU A 101 8.41 -12.50 6.61
N GLY A 102 9.66 -12.95 6.75
CA GLY A 102 10.86 -12.21 6.40
C GLY A 102 11.33 -11.20 7.46
N GLY A 103 10.68 -11.19 8.64
CA GLY A 103 11.14 -10.41 9.79
C GLY A 103 10.46 -9.05 9.91
N TYR A 104 9.63 -8.85 10.92
CA TYR A 104 8.93 -7.58 11.16
C TYR A 104 8.92 -7.14 12.63
N VAL A 105 8.60 -5.87 12.83
CA VAL A 105 8.42 -5.26 14.15
C VAL A 105 6.96 -5.33 14.57
N LYS A 106 6.72 -5.75 15.82
CA LYS A 106 5.40 -5.67 16.43
C LYS A 106 5.08 -4.24 16.83
N THR A 107 4.14 -3.65 16.11
CA THR A 107 3.62 -2.31 16.35
C THR A 107 2.16 -2.40 16.77
N LYS A 108 1.66 -1.40 17.51
CA LYS A 108 0.23 -1.32 17.88
C LYS A 108 -0.60 -0.49 16.90
N LYS A 109 0.03 0.48 16.23
CA LYS A 109 -0.63 1.49 15.39
C LYS A 109 0.13 1.78 14.11
N LEU A 110 1.47 1.79 14.20
CA LEU A 110 2.31 2.22 13.11
C LEU A 110 2.54 1.12 12.07
N GLY A 111 2.45 1.50 10.82
CA GLY A 111 3.06 0.81 9.69
C GLY A 111 3.05 1.76 8.50
N PHE A 112 3.32 1.25 7.30
CA PHE A 112 3.69 2.08 6.16
C PHE A 112 2.70 1.98 5.00
N ALA A 113 2.66 3.01 4.16
CA ALA A 113 1.82 3.08 2.98
C ALA A 113 2.26 2.11 1.89
N ASP A 114 1.31 1.45 1.24
CA ASP A 114 1.50 0.78 -0.04
C ASP A 114 0.76 1.54 -1.14
N ALA A 115 1.07 1.23 -2.39
CA ALA A 115 0.40 1.75 -3.58
C ALA A 115 -0.67 0.79 -4.13
N TYR A 116 -1.18 -0.16 -3.33
CA TYR A 116 -2.40 -0.91 -3.70
C TYR A 116 -3.52 0.08 -4.08
N PHE A 117 -3.71 1.07 -3.21
CA PHE A 117 -4.43 2.32 -3.47
C PHE A 117 -3.81 3.40 -2.57
N PHE A 118 -3.46 4.53 -3.17
CA PHE A 118 -2.84 5.67 -2.50
C PHE A 118 -3.32 6.96 -3.17
N LEU A 119 -4.31 7.60 -2.57
CA LEU A 119 -4.78 8.93 -2.94
C LEU A 119 -3.98 9.96 -2.17
N CYS A 120 -3.40 10.95 -2.85
CA CYS A 120 -2.66 12.02 -2.19
C CYS A 120 -2.78 13.36 -2.92
N LYS A 121 -2.39 14.43 -2.23
CA LYS A 121 -2.24 15.75 -2.86
C LYS A 121 -1.07 15.69 -3.84
N ARG A 122 -1.21 16.26 -5.03
CA ARG A 122 -0.13 16.31 -6.02
C ARG A 122 1.13 16.94 -5.44
N LYS A 123 0.95 18.03 -4.67
CA LYS A 123 2.02 18.76 -3.96
C LYS A 123 2.89 17.90 -3.04
N PHE A 124 2.38 16.74 -2.60
CA PHE A 124 3.15 15.79 -1.81
C PHE A 124 4.43 15.36 -2.53
N PHE A 125 4.35 15.15 -3.84
CA PHE A 125 5.47 14.74 -4.68
C PHE A 125 6.39 15.90 -5.11
N ASP A 126 6.19 17.14 -4.65
CA ASP A 126 7.22 18.19 -4.79
C ASP A 126 8.45 17.88 -3.92
N ASN A 127 8.23 17.21 -2.79
CA ASN A 127 9.25 17.02 -1.75
C ASN A 127 9.48 15.56 -1.39
N TYR A 128 8.63 14.65 -1.87
CA TYR A 128 8.77 13.22 -1.68
C TYR A 128 8.92 12.51 -3.02
N ASN A 129 9.93 11.64 -3.12
CA ASN A 129 10.11 10.73 -4.24
C ASN A 129 9.66 9.34 -3.84
N ILE A 130 8.94 8.66 -4.71
CA ILE A 130 8.57 7.26 -4.55
C ILE A 130 9.86 6.41 -4.39
N ASP A 131 9.83 5.41 -3.51
CA ASP A 131 10.97 4.57 -3.10
C ASP A 131 11.50 3.59 -4.17
N TRP A 132 11.47 3.99 -5.44
CA TRP A 132 11.82 3.12 -6.57
C TRP A 132 13.23 2.55 -6.50
N TYR A 133 14.18 3.29 -5.90
CA TYR A 133 15.56 2.84 -5.71
C TYR A 133 15.68 1.66 -4.72
N TYR A 134 14.76 1.56 -3.77
CA TYR A 134 14.77 0.51 -2.74
C TYR A 134 13.84 -0.66 -3.07
N GLY A 135 13.18 -0.64 -4.23
CA GLY A 135 12.25 -1.68 -4.66
C GLY A 135 10.99 -1.74 -3.80
N ASP A 136 10.57 -0.59 -3.28
CA ASP A 136 9.37 -0.43 -2.49
C ASP A 136 8.40 0.50 -3.20
N THR A 137 7.13 0.17 -3.12
CA THR A 137 6.06 0.83 -3.87
C THR A 137 5.70 2.19 -3.28
N ASN A 138 5.73 2.35 -1.94
CA ASN A 138 5.50 3.67 -1.32
C ASN A 138 5.77 3.80 0.20
N HIS A 139 6.49 2.89 0.87
CA HIS A 139 6.61 2.94 2.34
C HIS A 139 7.15 4.27 2.90
N GLY A 140 8.04 4.94 2.15
CA GLY A 140 8.68 6.20 2.49
C GLY A 140 7.70 7.36 2.65
N ALA A 141 6.51 7.29 2.07
CA ALA A 141 5.48 8.32 2.22
C ALA A 141 5.08 8.50 3.69
N THR A 142 4.91 7.38 4.42
CA THR A 142 4.60 7.43 5.85
C THR A 142 5.78 7.98 6.66
N ILE A 143 7.01 7.59 6.31
CA ILE A 143 8.21 8.12 6.98
C ILE A 143 8.31 9.64 6.78
N TYR A 144 8.05 10.12 5.56
CA TYR A 144 8.02 11.54 5.23
C TYR A 144 6.97 12.29 6.05
N CYS A 145 5.74 11.76 6.15
CA CYS A 145 4.70 12.37 6.97
C CYS A 145 5.10 12.44 8.44
N LEU A 146 5.62 11.35 9.00
CA LEU A 146 6.08 11.33 10.39
C LEU A 146 7.21 12.33 10.65
N TYR A 147 8.16 12.48 9.72
CA TYR A 147 9.29 13.39 9.87
C TYR A 147 8.85 14.86 9.89
N ASN A 148 7.81 15.20 9.15
CA ASN A 148 7.32 16.56 8.97
C ASN A 148 6.05 16.86 9.78
N ASP A 149 5.66 15.96 10.69
CA ASP A 149 4.44 16.07 11.51
C ASP A 149 3.16 16.27 10.66
N LEU A 150 3.10 15.58 9.52
CA LEU A 150 1.97 15.61 8.59
C LEU A 150 0.99 14.48 8.89
N LYS A 151 -0.30 14.75 8.69
CA LYS A 151 -1.38 13.80 8.93
C LYS A 151 -1.60 12.91 7.71
N TYR A 152 -2.04 11.68 7.96
CA TYR A 152 -2.34 10.69 6.93
C TYR A 152 -3.31 9.64 7.46
N LEU A 153 -3.95 8.90 6.55
CA LEU A 153 -4.90 7.85 6.90
C LEU A 153 -4.58 6.55 6.16
N HIS A 154 -4.67 5.44 6.90
CA HIS A 154 -4.66 4.08 6.35
C HIS A 154 -6.05 3.47 6.50
N LEU A 155 -6.62 2.98 5.41
CA LEU A 155 -7.91 2.31 5.38
C LEU A 155 -7.74 0.81 5.62
N GLY A 156 -8.52 0.29 6.55
CA GLY A 156 -8.54 -1.13 6.89
C GLY A 156 -9.42 -1.95 5.95
N PRO A 157 -9.36 -3.29 6.08
CA PRO A 157 -8.54 -4.06 7.03
C PRO A 157 -7.07 -4.14 6.58
N TYR A 158 -6.12 -4.25 7.52
CA TYR A 158 -4.68 -4.22 7.21
C TYR A 158 -4.11 -5.61 6.91
N TYR A 159 -4.53 -6.20 5.79
CA TYR A 159 -4.26 -7.60 5.43
C TYR A 159 -2.77 -7.95 5.33
N ASP A 160 -1.91 -7.04 4.88
CA ASP A 160 -0.47 -7.30 4.74
C ASP A 160 0.34 -7.01 6.01
N ASN A 161 -0.36 -6.77 7.14
CA ASN A 161 0.23 -6.50 8.43
C ASN A 161 -0.19 -7.49 9.53
N PRO A 162 0.70 -8.43 9.89
CA PRO A 162 0.43 -9.48 10.87
C PRO A 162 0.26 -8.97 12.32
N ASN A 163 0.47 -7.67 12.57
CA ASN A 163 0.14 -7.07 13.87
C ASN A 163 -1.37 -6.87 14.05
N TRP A 164 -2.14 -6.89 12.97
CA TRP A 164 -3.58 -6.79 13.00
C TRP A 164 -4.22 -8.15 12.75
N LYS A 165 -5.28 -8.44 13.50
CA LYS A 165 -6.14 -9.58 13.22
C LYS A 165 -7.09 -9.16 12.12
N THR A 166 -6.75 -9.48 10.88
CA THR A 166 -7.71 -9.46 9.78
C THR A 166 -8.35 -10.83 9.69
N GLU A 167 -9.67 -10.87 9.56
CA GLU A 167 -10.34 -12.05 9.02
C GLU A 167 -9.83 -12.21 7.60
N SER A 168 -8.76 -12.99 7.45
CA SER A 168 -8.28 -13.37 6.14
C SER A 168 -9.31 -14.37 5.61
N PRO A 169 -9.91 -14.17 4.43
CA PRO A 169 -10.80 -15.13 3.82
C PRO A 169 -10.13 -16.47 3.46
N ILE A 170 -8.94 -16.79 3.99
CA ILE A 170 -8.31 -18.10 3.79
C ILE A 170 -9.24 -19.13 4.46
N LYS A 171 -10.16 -19.68 3.67
CA LYS A 171 -10.84 -20.91 4.07
C LYS A 171 -9.78 -21.98 4.19
N GLU A 172 -9.94 -22.83 5.19
CA GLU A 172 -9.03 -23.95 5.42
C GLU A 172 -8.88 -24.77 4.12
N GLY A 173 -7.67 -24.75 3.53
CA GLY A 173 -7.37 -25.41 2.25
C GLY A 173 -7.22 -24.49 1.02
N GLU A 174 -7.45 -23.18 1.12
CA GLU A 174 -7.22 -22.23 0.03
C GLU A 174 -5.78 -21.69 -0.01
N GLU A 175 -5.22 -21.55 -1.22
CA GLU A 175 -3.91 -20.92 -1.42
C GLU A 175 -3.98 -19.42 -1.09
N TRP A 176 -2.92 -18.90 -0.46
CA TRP A 176 -2.73 -17.47 -0.12
C TRP A 176 -2.92 -16.50 -1.31
N GLY A 177 -2.87 -17.00 -2.55
CA GLY A 177 -3.08 -16.24 -3.77
C GLY A 177 -4.54 -16.12 -4.24
N ARG A 178 -5.52 -16.63 -3.49
CA ARG A 178 -6.96 -16.53 -3.81
C ARG A 178 -7.77 -15.64 -2.86
N THR A 179 -7.10 -14.98 -1.93
CA THR A 179 -7.79 -14.26 -0.86
C THR A 179 -8.18 -12.85 -1.29
N LEU A 180 -9.45 -12.48 -1.16
CA LEU A 180 -9.94 -11.15 -1.52
C LEU A 180 -9.61 -10.16 -0.42
N HIS A 181 -8.85 -9.11 -0.77
CA HIS A 181 -8.51 -8.05 0.17
C HIS A 181 -9.43 -6.86 -0.07
N THR A 182 -10.61 -6.88 0.54
CA THR A 182 -11.59 -5.78 0.47
C THR A 182 -11.34 -4.77 1.57
N TYR A 183 -11.08 -3.54 1.18
CA TYR A 183 -10.88 -2.39 2.06
C TYR A 183 -12.17 -1.56 2.14
N PHE A 184 -12.38 -0.90 3.28
CA PHE A 184 -13.62 -0.18 3.59
C PHE A 184 -13.36 1.31 3.74
N TYR A 185 -14.35 2.09 3.31
CA TYR A 185 -14.41 3.53 3.54
C TYR A 185 -15.74 3.86 4.22
N LYS A 186 -15.70 4.51 5.39
CA LYS A 186 -16.90 4.78 6.23
C LYS A 186 -17.78 3.53 6.44
N ASP A 187 -17.13 2.42 6.78
CA ASP A 187 -17.76 1.10 7.00
C ASP A 187 -18.41 0.43 5.78
N GLU A 188 -18.29 1.02 4.59
CA GLU A 188 -18.80 0.46 3.34
C GLU A 188 -17.65 -0.11 2.48
N PRO A 189 -17.84 -1.25 1.77
CA PRO A 189 -16.85 -1.79 0.84
C PRO A 189 -16.44 -0.74 -0.20
N PHE A 190 -15.15 -0.43 -0.28
CA PHE A 190 -14.62 0.56 -1.21
C PHE A 190 -13.89 -0.10 -2.37
N LEU A 191 -12.87 -0.89 -2.07
CA LEU A 191 -11.94 -1.41 -3.06
C LEU A 191 -11.48 -2.82 -2.67
N THR A 192 -11.47 -3.74 -3.63
CA THR A 192 -10.82 -5.05 -3.48
C THR A 192 -9.50 -5.07 -4.25
N HIS A 193 -8.41 -5.40 -3.57
CA HIS A 193 -7.12 -5.71 -4.20
C HIS A 193 -7.02 -7.22 -4.45
N LEU A 194 -6.66 -7.56 -5.69
CA LEU A 194 -6.61 -8.92 -6.21
C LEU A 194 -5.25 -9.58 -6.07
N LYS A 195 -4.82 -9.78 -4.83
CA LYS A 195 -3.49 -10.34 -4.52
C LYS A 195 -3.28 -11.70 -5.18
N GLY A 196 -2.20 -11.85 -5.95
CA GLY A 196 -1.96 -13.01 -6.84
C GLY A 196 -2.12 -12.67 -8.32
N GLY A 197 -2.64 -11.46 -8.59
CA GLY A 197 -2.77 -10.86 -9.90
C GLY A 197 -3.92 -11.49 -10.68
N PHE A 198 -4.86 -10.66 -11.11
CA PHE A 198 -5.57 -10.84 -12.38
C PHE A 198 -5.00 -9.81 -13.34
N SER A 199 -3.85 -10.10 -13.93
CA SER A 199 -3.34 -9.28 -15.02
C SER A 199 -4.29 -9.38 -16.22
N GLU A 200 -4.29 -8.40 -17.12
CA GLU A 200 -4.98 -8.52 -18.42
C GLU A 200 -4.63 -9.85 -19.12
N ASN A 201 -3.39 -10.32 -18.96
CA ASN A 201 -2.94 -11.62 -19.45
C ASN A 201 -3.67 -12.81 -18.81
N LYS A 202 -3.90 -12.79 -17.49
CA LYS A 202 -4.71 -13.83 -16.83
C LYS A 202 -6.19 -13.73 -17.22
N MET A 203 -6.73 -12.51 -17.35
CA MET A 203 -8.12 -12.31 -17.76
C MET A 203 -8.40 -12.73 -19.22
N SER A 204 -7.38 -12.70 -20.08
CA SER A 204 -7.49 -13.09 -21.49
C SER A 204 -7.01 -14.51 -21.80
N ALA A 205 -6.36 -15.19 -20.85
CA ALA A 205 -5.88 -16.55 -21.03
C ALA A 205 -6.95 -17.58 -20.64
N LYS A 206 -7.24 -18.51 -21.55
CA LYS A 206 -8.22 -19.59 -21.34
C LYS A 206 -7.90 -20.45 -20.11
N ASP A 207 -6.62 -20.64 -19.81
CA ASP A 207 -6.16 -21.46 -18.68
C ASP A 207 -6.56 -20.88 -17.31
N PHE A 208 -7.00 -19.61 -17.26
CA PHE A 208 -7.46 -18.93 -16.04
C PHE A 208 -8.97 -18.63 -16.03
N GLU A 209 -9.73 -19.12 -17.01
CA GLU A 209 -11.16 -18.81 -17.15
C GLU A 209 -12.00 -19.27 -15.94
N GLU A 210 -11.71 -20.45 -15.39
CA GLU A 210 -12.40 -20.96 -14.19
C GLU A 210 -12.07 -20.12 -12.94
N GLU A 211 -10.79 -19.77 -12.75
CA GLU A 211 -10.33 -18.90 -11.65
C GLU A 211 -10.98 -17.52 -11.73
N PHE A 212 -11.03 -16.94 -12.93
CA PHE A 212 -11.67 -15.65 -13.20
C PHE A 212 -13.18 -15.68 -12.94
N ASN A 213 -13.88 -16.71 -13.41
CA ASN A 213 -15.33 -16.83 -13.19
C ASN A 213 -15.68 -17.05 -11.71
N SER A 214 -14.89 -17.86 -10.99
CA SER A 214 -15.05 -18.02 -9.54
C SER A 214 -14.89 -16.67 -8.83
N TYR A 215 -13.87 -15.91 -9.22
CA TYR A 215 -13.60 -14.60 -8.66
C TYR A 215 -14.74 -13.61 -8.90
N LEU A 216 -15.27 -13.53 -10.13
CA LEU A 216 -16.41 -12.68 -10.45
C LEU A 216 -17.66 -13.02 -9.62
N GLN A 217 -17.84 -14.28 -9.22
CA GLN A 217 -18.93 -14.66 -8.32
C GLN A 217 -18.69 -14.17 -6.89
N GLU A 218 -17.46 -14.27 -6.39
CA GLU A 218 -17.11 -13.77 -5.07
C GLU A 218 -17.25 -12.23 -4.99
N LEU A 219 -16.80 -11.50 -6.01
CA LEU A 219 -17.01 -10.05 -6.11
C LEU A 219 -18.48 -9.65 -6.05
N LYS A 220 -19.35 -10.38 -6.76
CA LYS A 220 -20.80 -10.11 -6.73
C LYS A 220 -21.40 -10.28 -5.34
N ASN A 221 -20.79 -11.13 -4.51
CA ASN A 221 -21.21 -11.42 -3.15
C ASN A 221 -20.57 -10.50 -2.10
N ALA A 222 -19.54 -9.73 -2.46
CA ALA A 222 -18.80 -8.83 -1.56
C ALA A 222 -19.49 -7.46 -1.34
N LYS A 223 -20.81 -7.40 -1.57
CA LYS A 223 -21.65 -6.20 -1.34
C LYS A 223 -22.05 -6.06 0.12
#